data_AF-A0A3N4S8A7-F1
#
_entry.id   AF-A0A3N4S8A7-F1
#
_cell.length_a   1.000
_cell.length_b   1.000
_cell.length_c   1.000
_cell.angle_alpha   90.00
_cell.angle_beta   90.00
_cell.angle_gamma   90.00
#
_symmetry.space_group_name_H-M   'P 1'
#
loop_
_entity.id
_entity.type
_entity.pdbx_description
1 polymer ?
#
loop_
_entity_poly.entity_id
_entity_poly.type
_entity_poly.pdbx_seq_one_letter_code
_entity_poly.pdbx_strand_id
1 'polypeptide(L)'
;MRESCCTKHTERYPNGQCKPCRVEASRRYIAKKRAERGDAYPCKQCWGPIPIAPKGGNPKRVCDVCAPDDRYRMLVQRYGVDKAMFEAMYFEQDGKCAIPICTREAVSVDHDHETGRVRGLVCQGCNIALGFLESASWVADARTYLADADTPLPPGF
;
A
#
# COMPACT_ATOMS: atom_id res chain seq x y z
N MET A 1 0.72 -26.64 -31.45
CA MET A 1 1.61 -27.63 -30.81
C MET A 1 1.97 -27.10 -29.43
N ARG A 2 1.64 -27.80 -28.34
CA ARG A 2 1.97 -27.36 -26.97
C ARG A 2 3.47 -27.53 -26.79
N GLU A 3 4.21 -26.44 -26.90
CA GLU A 3 5.66 -26.46 -26.72
C GLU A 3 6.03 -27.02 -25.34
N SER A 4 7.09 -27.81 -25.40
CA SER A 4 7.50 -28.84 -24.47
C SER A 4 7.58 -28.39 -23.02
N CYS A 5 7.17 -29.30 -22.15
CA CYS A 5 7.46 -29.24 -20.72
C CYS A 5 8.98 -29.10 -20.53
N CYS A 6 9.43 -27.91 -20.11
CA CYS A 6 10.83 -27.63 -19.84
C CYS A 6 11.44 -28.67 -18.89
N THR A 7 12.59 -29.26 -19.25
CA THR A 7 13.28 -30.29 -18.45
C THR A 7 14.31 -29.74 -17.46
N LYS A 8 14.63 -28.44 -17.54
CA LYS A 8 15.66 -27.79 -16.72
C LYS A 8 15.23 -27.49 -15.28
N HIS A 9 13.93 -27.32 -15.06
CA HIS A 9 13.38 -26.93 -13.77
C HIS A 9 12.45 -28.03 -13.26
N THR A 10 12.33 -28.21 -11.95
CA THR A 10 11.48 -29.25 -11.33
C THR A 10 10.12 -28.73 -10.89
N GLU A 11 10.00 -27.44 -10.53
CA GLU A 11 8.74 -26.86 -10.06
C GLU A 11 7.67 -26.75 -11.15
N ARG A 12 6.43 -27.17 -10.82
CA ARG A 12 5.27 -27.19 -11.72
C ARG A 12 4.04 -26.55 -11.09
N TYR A 13 3.20 -25.95 -11.93
CA TYR A 13 1.82 -25.59 -11.57
C TYR A 13 0.89 -26.81 -11.65
N PRO A 14 -0.30 -26.76 -11.03
CA PRO A 14 -1.29 -27.85 -11.12
C PRO A 14 -1.71 -28.22 -12.55
N ASN A 15 -1.56 -27.29 -13.50
CA ASN A 15 -1.83 -27.49 -14.92
C ASN A 15 -0.65 -28.07 -15.71
N GLY A 16 0.41 -28.53 -15.04
CA GLY A 16 1.59 -29.17 -15.64
C GLY A 16 2.61 -28.20 -16.25
N GLN A 17 2.38 -26.89 -16.21
CA GLN A 17 3.33 -25.90 -16.73
C GLN A 17 4.55 -25.74 -15.82
N CYS A 18 5.74 -25.60 -16.42
CA CYS A 18 6.96 -25.23 -15.71
C CYS A 18 6.83 -23.85 -15.07
N LYS A 19 6.95 -23.78 -13.74
CA LYS A 19 6.70 -22.55 -12.99
C LYS A 19 7.74 -21.45 -13.29
N PRO A 20 9.07 -21.71 -13.23
CA PRO A 20 10.08 -20.72 -13.62
C PRO A 20 9.92 -20.22 -15.06
N CYS A 21 9.71 -21.11 -16.03
CA CYS A 21 9.54 -20.72 -17.43
C CYS A 21 8.27 -19.90 -17.67
N ARG A 22 7.17 -20.19 -16.97
CA ARG A 22 5.95 -19.39 -17.07
C ARG A 22 6.13 -17.99 -16.49
N VAL A 23 6.83 -17.88 -15.35
CA VAL A 23 7.17 -16.58 -14.75
C VAL A 23 8.05 -15.77 -15.70
N GLU A 24 9.09 -16.39 -16.29
CA GLU A 24 9.97 -15.72 -17.24
C GLU A 24 9.22 -15.30 -18.53
N ALA A 25 8.39 -16.19 -19.08
CA ALA A 25 7.55 -15.87 -20.23
C ALA A 25 6.59 -14.70 -19.94
N SER A 26 6.00 -14.68 -18.73
CA SER A 26 5.17 -13.56 -18.28
C SER A 26 5.96 -12.26 -18.18
N ARG A 27 7.17 -12.26 -17.61
CA ARG A 27 8.06 -11.10 -17.57
C ARG A 27 8.39 -10.58 -18.96
N ARG A 28 8.76 -11.47 -19.90
CA ARG A 28 9.05 -11.12 -21.30
C ARG A 28 7.83 -10.53 -21.99
N TYR A 29 6.65 -11.12 -21.81
CA TYR A 29 5.39 -10.61 -22.35
C TYR A 29 5.06 -9.20 -21.84
N ILE A 30 5.20 -8.97 -20.53
CA ILE A 30 4.98 -7.66 -19.90
C ILE A 30 5.98 -6.63 -20.46
N ALA A 31 7.27 -6.97 -20.56
CA ALA A 31 8.29 -6.09 -21.12
C ALA A 31 7.98 -5.71 -22.57
N LYS A 32 7.62 -6.69 -23.41
CA LYS A 32 7.17 -6.45 -24.79
C LYS A 32 5.96 -5.51 -24.82
N LYS A 33 4.93 -5.77 -24.01
CA LYS A 33 3.72 -4.92 -23.96
C LYS A 33 3.99 -3.51 -23.44
N ARG A 34 4.99 -3.31 -22.58
CA ARG A 34 5.45 -1.98 -22.16
C ARG A 34 6.15 -1.26 -23.31
N ALA A 35 7.07 -1.92 -24.01
CA ALA A 35 7.78 -1.36 -25.15
C ALA A 35 6.85 -1.01 -26.33
N GLU A 36 5.83 -1.84 -26.59
CA GLU A 36 4.82 -1.60 -27.63
C GLU A 36 3.83 -0.47 -27.29
N ARG A 37 3.69 -0.10 -26.02
CA ARG A 37 2.56 0.72 -25.56
C ARG A 37 2.64 2.18 -26.03
N GLY A 38 3.82 2.65 -26.44
CA GLY A 38 4.09 4.06 -26.70
C GLY A 38 3.90 4.92 -25.45
N ASP A 39 4.66 6.00 -25.32
CA ASP A 39 4.60 6.91 -24.15
C ASP A 39 3.27 7.69 -24.01
N ALA A 40 2.30 7.46 -24.92
CA ALA A 40 1.27 8.43 -25.26
C ALA A 40 -0.15 8.13 -24.74
N TYR A 41 -0.32 7.36 -23.66
CA TYR A 41 -1.60 7.41 -22.94
C TYR A 41 -1.35 7.88 -21.50
N PRO A 42 -1.60 9.18 -21.21
CA PRO A 42 -1.36 9.69 -19.87
C PRO A 42 -2.31 8.99 -18.92
N CYS A 43 -1.79 8.59 -17.77
CA CYS A 43 -2.56 7.77 -16.86
C CYS A 43 -3.72 8.56 -16.24
N LYS A 44 -4.70 7.88 -15.63
CA LYS A 44 -5.88 8.56 -15.06
C LYS A 44 -5.50 9.71 -14.12
N GLN A 45 -4.37 9.57 -13.41
CA GLN A 45 -3.82 10.58 -12.52
C GLN A 45 -3.33 11.84 -13.25
N CYS A 46 -2.72 11.70 -14.43
CA CYS A 46 -2.24 12.83 -15.24
C CYS A 46 -3.39 13.71 -15.77
N TRP A 47 -4.64 13.23 -15.72
CA TRP A 47 -5.84 13.93 -16.17
C TRP A 47 -6.79 14.32 -15.02
N GLY A 48 -6.43 14.04 -13.76
CA GLY A 48 -7.26 14.34 -12.59
C GLY A 48 -7.08 13.33 -11.45
N PRO A 49 -7.65 13.60 -10.26
CA PRO A 49 -7.47 12.72 -9.11
C PRO A 49 -8.03 11.31 -9.39
N ILE A 50 -7.25 10.27 -9.06
CA ILE A 50 -7.73 8.89 -9.13
C ILE A 50 -8.78 8.66 -8.04
N PRO A 51 -10.03 8.30 -8.40
CA PRO A 51 -11.04 7.96 -7.40
C PRO A 51 -10.66 6.65 -6.70
N ILE A 52 -10.75 6.66 -5.37
CA ILE A 52 -10.57 5.50 -4.50
C ILE A 52 -11.53 4.40 -4.98
N ALA A 53 -11.00 3.23 -5.36
CA ALA A 53 -11.84 2.10 -5.72
C ALA A 53 -12.21 1.28 -4.47
N PRO A 54 -13.40 0.65 -4.46
CA PRO A 54 -13.71 -0.35 -3.46
C PRO A 54 -12.72 -1.53 -3.51
N LYS A 55 -12.52 -2.19 -2.36
CA LYS A 55 -11.66 -3.37 -2.23
C LYS A 55 -12.06 -4.44 -3.27
N GLY A 56 -11.07 -4.98 -3.97
CA GLY A 56 -11.27 -6.04 -4.97
C GLY A 56 -11.44 -5.58 -6.43
N GLY A 57 -11.34 -4.27 -6.71
CA GLY A 57 -11.36 -3.74 -8.07
C GLY A 57 -10.12 -4.09 -8.91
N ASN A 58 -10.24 -4.00 -10.24
CA ASN A 58 -9.10 -4.12 -11.15
C ASN A 58 -8.03 -3.05 -10.85
N PRO A 59 -6.72 -3.40 -10.93
CA PRO A 59 -5.65 -2.43 -10.72
C PRO A 59 -5.84 -1.21 -11.63
N LYS A 60 -5.90 -0.01 -11.04
CA LYS A 60 -5.93 1.27 -11.75
C LYS A 60 -4.70 1.36 -12.67
N ARG A 61 -4.92 1.79 -13.92
CA ARG A 61 -3.83 2.09 -14.86
C ARG A 61 -3.14 3.39 -14.45
N VAL A 62 -1.92 3.28 -13.96
CA VAL A 62 -1.01 4.39 -13.59
C VAL A 62 0.30 4.27 -14.39
N CYS A 63 0.88 5.39 -14.82
CA CYS A 63 2.14 5.42 -15.55
C CYS A 63 3.35 5.29 -14.59
N ASP A 64 4.52 5.04 -15.16
CA ASP A 64 5.75 4.88 -14.38
C ASP A 64 6.27 6.22 -13.81
N VAL A 65 5.73 7.36 -14.26
CA VAL A 65 6.03 8.67 -13.65
C VAL A 65 5.24 8.87 -12.35
N CYS A 66 3.93 8.65 -12.38
CA CYS A 66 3.06 8.79 -11.21
C CYS A 66 3.28 7.66 -10.19
N ALA A 67 3.64 6.46 -10.64
CA ALA A 67 3.94 5.32 -9.77
C ALA A 67 5.10 4.48 -10.32
N PRO A 68 6.36 4.89 -10.05
CA PRO A 68 7.55 4.27 -10.62
C PRO A 68 7.80 2.85 -10.13
N ASP A 69 7.38 2.54 -8.91
CA ASP A 69 7.62 1.26 -8.26
C ASP A 69 6.33 0.68 -7.66
N ASP A 70 6.45 -0.53 -7.09
CA ASP A 70 5.32 -1.24 -6.51
C ASP A 70 4.74 -0.54 -5.28
N ARG A 71 5.56 0.21 -4.52
CA ARG A 71 5.09 1.00 -3.36
C ARG A 71 4.10 2.05 -3.82
N TYR A 72 4.48 2.90 -4.78
CA TYR A 72 3.58 3.95 -5.27
C TYR A 72 2.37 3.38 -6.00
N ARG A 73 2.52 2.25 -6.70
CA ARG A 73 1.36 1.55 -7.28
C ARG A 73 0.35 1.16 -6.20
N MET A 74 0.81 0.61 -5.08
CA MET A 74 -0.06 0.27 -3.95
C MET A 74 -0.72 1.49 -3.31
N LEU A 75 0.01 2.59 -3.14
CA LEU A 75 -0.54 3.84 -2.60
C LEU A 75 -1.65 4.39 -3.51
N VAL A 76 -1.44 4.39 -4.83
CA VAL A 76 -2.46 4.80 -5.80
C VAL A 76 -3.67 3.87 -5.74
N GLN A 77 -3.48 2.56 -5.66
CA GLN A 77 -4.61 1.62 -5.58
C GLN A 77 -5.46 1.82 -4.32
N ARG A 78 -4.80 2.02 -3.18
CA ARG A 78 -5.46 2.04 -1.87
C ARG A 78 -6.02 3.40 -1.51
N TYR A 79 -5.27 4.45 -1.81
CA TYR A 79 -5.51 5.80 -1.29
C TYR A 79 -5.64 6.85 -2.39
N GLY A 80 -5.41 6.50 -3.67
CA GLY A 80 -5.37 7.48 -4.75
C GLY A 80 -4.16 8.42 -4.68
N VAL A 81 -3.14 8.09 -3.88
CA VAL A 81 -1.94 8.92 -3.67
C VAL A 81 -0.83 8.44 -4.60
N ASP A 82 -0.43 9.30 -5.54
CA ASP A 82 0.72 9.07 -6.41
C ASP A 82 2.03 9.58 -5.78
N LYS A 83 3.15 9.43 -6.51
CA LYS A 83 4.46 9.91 -6.06
C LYS A 83 4.49 11.40 -5.79
N ALA A 84 3.96 12.23 -6.69
CA ALA A 84 4.00 13.68 -6.56
C ALA A 84 3.19 14.17 -5.36
N MET A 85 2.00 13.59 -5.14
CA MET A 85 1.17 13.85 -3.96
C MET A 85 1.87 13.42 -2.67
N PHE A 86 2.51 12.24 -2.67
CA PHE A 86 3.28 11.79 -1.51
C PHE A 86 4.44 12.73 -1.20
N GLU A 87 5.21 13.13 -2.21
CA GLU A 87 6.35 14.03 -2.05
C GLU A 87 5.94 15.43 -1.61
N ALA A 88 4.82 15.96 -2.11
CA ALA A 88 4.22 17.19 -1.61
C ALA A 88 3.83 17.05 -0.12
N MET A 89 3.10 15.97 0.21
CA MET A 89 2.89 15.41 1.55
C MET A 89 4.11 15.58 2.48
N TYR A 90 5.18 14.94 2.04
CA TYR A 90 6.42 14.79 2.77
C TYR A 90 7.14 16.12 2.93
N PHE A 91 7.19 16.94 1.87
CA PHE A 91 7.84 18.25 1.90
C PHE A 91 7.11 19.25 2.79
N GLU A 92 5.78 19.35 2.70
CA GLU A 92 4.96 20.22 3.55
C GLU A 92 5.11 19.87 5.04
N GLN A 93 5.35 18.60 5.35
CA GLN A 93 5.56 18.09 6.70
C GLN A 93 7.04 18.07 7.14
N ASP A 94 7.98 18.61 6.36
CA ASP A 94 9.42 18.55 6.67
C ASP A 94 9.92 17.11 6.93
N GLY A 95 9.36 16.14 6.19
CA GLY A 95 9.62 14.71 6.31
C GLY A 95 9.16 14.07 7.62
N LYS A 96 8.45 14.80 8.49
CA LYS A 96 8.07 14.37 9.83
C LYS A 96 6.63 13.90 9.90
N CYS A 97 6.35 13.08 10.90
CA CYS A 97 5.01 12.63 11.24
C CYS A 97 4.06 13.83 11.44
N ALA A 98 2.86 13.77 10.86
CA ALA A 98 1.85 14.81 11.01
C ALA A 98 1.35 14.99 12.47
N ILE A 99 1.59 14.01 13.34
CA ILE A 99 1.34 14.14 14.78
C ILE A 99 2.43 15.02 15.41
N PRO A 100 2.12 16.22 15.93
CA PRO A 100 3.13 17.24 16.26
C PRO A 100 4.18 16.83 17.29
N ILE A 101 3.81 16.01 18.28
CA ILE A 101 4.74 15.54 19.33
C ILE A 101 5.70 14.46 18.81
N CYS A 102 5.43 13.87 17.63
CA CYS A 102 6.22 12.79 17.07
C CYS A 102 7.20 13.33 16.03
N THR A 103 8.50 13.29 16.33
CA THR A 103 9.56 13.76 15.43
C THR A 103 10.06 12.69 14.45
N ARG A 104 9.42 11.51 14.44
CA ARG A 104 9.81 10.40 13.56
C ARG A 104 9.44 10.69 12.11
N GLU A 105 10.17 10.05 11.21
CA GLU A 105 9.93 10.16 9.77
C GLU A 105 8.52 9.71 9.36
N ALA A 106 7.91 10.49 8.47
CA ALA A 106 6.62 10.20 7.86
C ALA A 106 6.76 9.18 6.71
N VAL A 107 6.45 7.92 6.99
CA VAL A 107 6.61 6.81 6.04
C VAL A 107 5.29 6.22 5.52
N SER A 108 4.19 6.50 6.21
CA SER A 108 2.86 5.91 5.96
C SER A 108 1.84 6.99 5.60
N VAL A 109 0.95 6.68 4.65
CA VAL A 109 -0.23 7.51 4.35
C VAL A 109 -1.32 7.19 5.36
N ASP A 110 -1.72 8.19 6.14
CA ASP A 110 -2.84 8.12 7.06
C ASP A 110 -4.14 8.53 6.35
N HIS A 111 -5.21 7.80 6.65
CA HIS A 111 -6.53 8.02 6.07
C HIS A 111 -7.61 7.68 7.09
N ASP A 112 -8.73 8.37 6.97
CA ASP A 112 -9.93 8.11 7.73
C ASP A 112 -10.57 6.79 7.27
N HIS A 113 -10.82 5.84 8.18
CA HIS A 113 -11.32 4.51 7.80
C HIS A 113 -12.81 4.49 7.39
N GLU A 114 -13.59 5.54 7.68
CA GLU A 114 -15.00 5.64 7.29
C GLU A 114 -15.16 6.23 5.89
N THR A 115 -14.44 7.32 5.61
CA THR A 115 -14.56 8.11 4.37
C THR A 115 -13.49 7.77 3.34
N GLY A 116 -12.38 7.17 3.76
CA GLY A 116 -11.20 6.95 2.92
C GLY A 116 -10.39 8.21 2.65
N ARG A 117 -10.73 9.35 3.26
CA ARG A 117 -10.04 10.62 3.04
C ARG A 117 -8.64 10.57 3.63
N VAL A 118 -7.64 10.91 2.82
CA VAL A 118 -6.24 11.07 3.27
C VAL A 118 -6.14 12.28 4.21
N ARG A 119 -5.51 12.07 5.38
CA ARG A 119 -5.29 13.12 6.38
C ARG A 119 -3.87 13.69 6.32
N GLY A 120 -2.88 12.87 5.99
CA GLY A 120 -1.47 13.28 5.88
C GLY A 120 -0.54 12.08 5.93
N LEU A 121 0.75 12.34 6.15
CA LEU A 121 1.74 11.30 6.37
C LEU A 121 2.09 11.16 7.85
N VAL A 122 2.22 9.93 8.32
CA VAL A 122 2.58 9.63 9.71
C VAL A 122 3.69 8.59 9.75
N CYS A 123 4.41 8.53 10.87
CA CYS A 123 5.33 7.43 11.11
C CYS A 123 4.56 6.11 11.34
N GLN A 124 5.22 4.97 11.16
CA GLN A 124 4.60 3.66 11.27
C GLN A 124 3.89 3.43 12.62
N GLY A 125 4.51 3.84 13.74
CA GLY A 125 3.92 3.62 15.06
C GLY A 125 2.67 4.47 15.31
N CYS A 126 2.70 5.73 14.86
CA CYS A 126 1.51 6.59 14.93
C CYS A 126 0.40 6.09 14.03
N ASN A 127 0.71 5.58 12.83
CA ASN A 127 -0.27 5.00 11.93
C ASN A 127 -1.05 3.84 12.59
N ILE A 128 -0.33 2.95 13.27
CA ILE A 128 -0.93 1.81 13.96
C ILE A 128 -1.82 2.30 15.11
N ALA A 129 -1.30 3.23 15.94
CA ALA A 129 -2.05 3.79 17.05
C ALA A 129 -3.35 4.47 16.58
N LEU A 130 -3.30 5.29 15.53
CA LEU A 130 -4.47 5.95 14.96
C LEU A 130 -5.55 4.97 14.53
N GLY A 131 -5.19 3.81 13.96
CA GLY A 131 -6.16 2.78 13.61
C GLY A 131 -6.93 2.22 14.80
N PHE A 132 -6.33 2.15 15.99
CA PHE A 132 -7.04 1.79 17.22
C PHE A 132 -7.82 2.97 17.79
N LEU A 133 -7.26 4.18 17.72
CA LEU A 133 -7.86 5.39 18.29
C LEU A 133 -9.15 5.82 17.59
N GLU A 134 -9.37 5.43 16.34
CA GLU A 134 -10.63 5.67 15.63
C GLU A 134 -11.81 4.87 16.20
N SER A 135 -11.54 3.79 16.94
CA SER A 135 -12.58 3.03 17.63
C SER A 135 -12.84 3.60 19.02
N ALA A 136 -13.91 4.40 19.17
CA ALA A 136 -14.25 5.04 20.44
C ALA A 136 -14.43 4.03 21.60
N SER A 137 -15.02 2.86 21.33
CA SER A 137 -15.18 1.81 22.34
C SER A 137 -13.83 1.22 22.76
N TRP A 138 -12.96 0.92 21.80
CA TRP A 138 -11.62 0.41 22.10
C TRP A 138 -10.82 1.39 22.95
N VAL A 139 -10.90 2.70 22.64
CA VAL A 139 -10.22 3.73 23.42
C VAL A 139 -10.76 3.81 24.85
N ALA A 140 -12.08 3.73 25.02
CA ALA A 140 -12.69 3.74 26.34
C ALA A 140 -12.22 2.55 27.18
N ASP A 141 -12.27 1.34 26.62
CA ASP A 141 -11.85 0.11 27.30
C ASP A 141 -10.36 0.13 27.63
N ALA A 142 -9.51 0.55 26.68
CA ALA A 142 -8.08 0.67 26.89
C ALA A 142 -7.72 1.68 27.99
N ARG A 143 -8.45 2.81 28.06
CA ARG A 143 -8.25 3.81 29.13
C ARG A 143 -8.68 3.28 30.49
N THR A 144 -9.80 2.56 30.58
CA THR A 144 -10.24 1.89 31.81
C THR A 144 -9.19 0.88 32.27
N TYR A 145 -8.74 0.00 31.36
CA TYR A 145 -7.71 -0.99 31.66
C TYR A 145 -6.40 -0.38 32.20
N LEU A 146 -5.94 0.73 31.63
CA LEU A 146 -4.74 1.44 32.09
C LEU A 146 -4.95 2.13 33.45
N ALA A 147 -6.16 2.57 33.76
CA ALA A 147 -6.51 3.16 35.06
C ALA A 147 -6.63 2.10 36.17
N ASP A 148 -7.06 0.89 35.82
CA ASP A 148 -7.23 -0.24 36.74
C ASP A 148 -5.90 -0.93 37.14
N ALA A 149 -4.76 -0.39 36.71
CA ALA A 149 -3.42 -0.95 36.93
C ALA A 149 -2.95 -1.00 38.41
N ASP A 150 -3.71 -0.43 39.35
CA ASP A 150 -3.52 -0.63 40.80
C ASP A 150 -4.13 -1.94 41.32
N THR A 151 -4.78 -2.72 40.46
CA THR A 151 -5.30 -4.05 40.83
C THR A 151 -4.15 -5.05 40.89
N PRO A 152 -3.86 -5.68 42.05
CA PRO A 152 -2.77 -6.63 42.15
C PRO A 152 -2.96 -7.78 41.16
N LEU A 153 -1.88 -8.13 40.44
CA LEU A 153 -1.88 -9.35 39.63
C LEU A 153 -2.17 -10.56 40.54
N PRO A 154 -2.98 -11.52 40.09
CA PRO A 154 -3.18 -12.76 40.83
C PRO A 154 -1.82 -13.47 41.01
N PRO A 155 -1.60 -14.14 42.16
CA PRO A 155 -0.33 -14.83 42.42
C PRO A 155 -0.06 -15.87 41.33
N GLY A 156 1.06 -15.71 40.59
CA GLY A 156 1.45 -16.57 39.47
C GLY A 156 1.78 -15.84 38.16
N PHE A 157 1.72 -14.50 38.14
CA PHE A 157 2.26 -13.64 37.09
C PHE A 157 3.36 -12.73 37.64
#